data_AF-A0AAE7CSF6-F1
#
_entry.id   AF-A0AAE7CSF6-F1
#
_cell.length_a   1.000
_cell.length_b   1.000
_cell.length_c   1.000
_cell.angle_alpha   90.00
_cell.angle_beta   90.00
_cell.angle_gamma   90.00
#
_symmetry.space_group_name_H-M   'P 1'
#
loop_
_entity.id
_entity.type
_entity.pdbx_description
1 polymer ?
#
loop_
_entity_poly.entity_id
_entity_poly.type
_entity_poly.pdbx_seq_one_letter_code
_entity_poly.pdbx_strand_id
1 'polypeptide(L)'
;MSKASEELKKLFDTNQDWQVCKRSNLEVLNECTELLNNRSFQETMCLITKYIQENNVLDIQLFCLYLQAYFNINHSAEDFVSGLEILAGVLSGYHLITPTNKKDTIVLRSVITLINEANDAINYYYPDFLDNQLQQVTEFLEQVKDLLACNIQEVGLINFNRAKNQILATISKYIFKEDINSDQEKADNEKVDNSLAQTSKENAYSFYWSNLLLKIARFNNLANPLDAVSDKFELALLFDSIQTEIQEFNPIKYFPKQFQVFLNSVTPETYSQIQQIIENSKGSALWDFMLQKTHADIELNIKNKKINTGFDIDDILQASNYKNNIKNMLDEKINDYQTPPNNDEAFGPDFDILDL
;
A
#
# COMPACT_ATOMS: atom_id res chain seq x y z
N MET A 1 -13.80 -28.31 8.50
CA MET A 1 -13.14 -27.42 9.48
C MET A 1 -11.66 -27.52 9.20
N SER A 2 -10.94 -26.41 9.08
CA SER A 2 -9.51 -26.41 8.77
C SER A 2 -8.70 -26.88 9.98
N LYS A 3 -7.49 -27.40 9.74
CA LYS A 3 -6.55 -27.77 10.83
C LYS A 3 -6.22 -26.54 11.70
N ALA A 4 -6.07 -25.38 11.08
CA ALA A 4 -5.89 -24.09 11.75
C ALA A 4 -7.04 -23.75 12.70
N SER A 5 -8.29 -23.94 12.25
CA SER A 5 -9.48 -23.71 13.07
C SER A 5 -9.52 -24.65 14.28
N GLU A 6 -9.16 -25.93 14.11
CA GLU A 6 -9.09 -26.88 15.22
C GLU A 6 -8.02 -26.51 16.26
N GLU A 7 -6.82 -26.13 15.83
CA GLU A 7 -5.73 -25.73 16.71
C GLU A 7 -6.06 -24.46 17.50
N LEU A 8 -6.61 -23.45 16.83
CA LEU A 8 -7.03 -22.19 17.47
C LEU A 8 -8.23 -22.40 18.40
N LYS A 9 -9.22 -23.22 18.01
CA LYS A 9 -10.37 -23.57 18.89
C LYS A 9 -9.90 -24.25 20.16
N LYS A 10 -8.92 -25.16 20.06
CA LYS A 10 -8.38 -25.83 21.24
C LYS A 10 -7.73 -24.86 22.23
N LEU A 11 -7.10 -23.80 21.72
CA LEU A 11 -6.41 -22.81 22.55
C LEU A 11 -7.35 -21.76 23.15
N PHE A 12 -8.39 -21.37 22.41
CA PHE A 12 -9.31 -20.28 22.79
C PHE A 12 -10.77 -20.74 22.90
N ASP A 13 -11.00 -21.97 23.36
CA ASP A 13 -12.33 -22.56 23.47
C ASP A 13 -13.21 -21.76 24.43
N THR A 14 -14.33 -21.24 23.95
CA THR A 14 -15.27 -20.46 24.74
C THR A 14 -16.10 -21.30 25.72
N ASN A 15 -16.04 -22.63 25.63
CA ASN A 15 -16.64 -23.53 26.61
C ASN A 15 -15.77 -23.77 27.85
N GLN A 16 -14.55 -23.24 27.88
CA GLN A 16 -13.68 -23.33 29.06
C GLN A 16 -14.10 -22.32 30.14
N ASP A 17 -13.87 -22.70 31.40
CA ASP A 17 -14.14 -21.87 32.57
C ASP A 17 -13.06 -20.79 32.74
N TRP A 18 -13.04 -19.80 31.83
CA TRP A 18 -12.06 -18.71 31.84
C TRP A 18 -12.17 -17.83 33.09
N GLN A 19 -11.03 -17.51 33.69
CA GLN A 19 -10.96 -16.48 34.72
C GLN A 19 -11.06 -15.09 34.09
N VAL A 20 -12.01 -14.30 34.61
CA VAL A 20 -12.26 -12.94 34.15
C VAL A 20 -11.56 -11.94 35.07
N CYS A 21 -10.51 -11.30 34.57
CA CYS A 21 -9.70 -10.36 35.35
C CYS A 21 -10.10 -8.90 35.08
N LYS A 22 -9.88 -8.03 36.08
CA LYS A 22 -10.17 -6.60 35.96
C LYS A 22 -9.25 -5.89 34.95
N ARG A 23 -8.01 -6.34 34.83
CA ARG A 23 -6.96 -5.75 34.00
C ARG A 23 -6.16 -6.86 33.35
N SER A 24 -5.60 -6.57 32.18
CA SER A 24 -4.62 -7.41 31.52
C SER A 24 -3.30 -7.41 32.29
N ASN A 25 -2.51 -8.48 32.13
CA ASN A 25 -1.15 -8.51 32.64
C ASN A 25 -0.27 -7.60 31.77
N LEU A 26 0.14 -6.45 32.33
CA LEU A 26 0.91 -5.44 31.60
C LEU A 26 2.33 -5.89 31.25
N GLU A 27 2.95 -6.72 32.10
CA GLU A 27 4.31 -7.22 31.85
C GLU A 27 4.29 -8.13 30.62
N VAL A 28 3.38 -9.10 30.59
CA VAL A 28 3.20 -10.02 29.45
C VAL A 28 2.80 -9.26 28.19
N LEU A 29 1.88 -8.29 28.30
CA LEU A 29 1.48 -7.47 27.14
C LEU A 29 2.64 -6.69 26.54
N ASN A 30 3.44 -6.02 27.38
CA ASN A 30 4.58 -5.23 26.92
C ASN A 30 5.63 -6.11 26.26
N GLU A 31 5.95 -7.25 26.87
CA GLU A 31 6.90 -8.22 26.33
C GLU A 31 6.42 -8.79 24.98
N CYS A 32 5.15 -9.20 24.87
CA CYS A 32 4.58 -9.67 23.61
C CYS A 32 4.60 -8.58 22.52
N THR A 33 4.33 -7.33 22.89
CA THR A 33 4.36 -6.20 21.94
C THR A 33 5.79 -5.93 21.45
N GLU A 34 6.78 -6.01 22.33
CA GLU A 34 8.19 -5.86 21.97
C GLU A 34 8.66 -7.00 21.06
N LEU A 35 8.31 -8.24 21.38
CA LEU A 35 8.61 -9.40 20.54
C LEU A 35 7.97 -9.27 19.15
N LEU A 36 6.72 -8.82 19.05
CA LEU A 36 6.06 -8.54 17.78
C LEU A 36 6.79 -7.48 16.95
N ASN A 37 7.20 -6.37 17.58
CA ASN A 37 7.96 -5.31 16.91
C ASN A 37 9.32 -5.82 16.40
N ASN A 38 9.94 -6.73 17.13
CA ASN A 38 11.19 -7.39 16.75
C ASN A 38 10.97 -8.56 15.76
N ARG A 39 9.73 -8.80 15.31
CA ARG A 39 9.33 -9.91 14.43
C ARG A 39 9.60 -11.31 15.01
N SER A 40 9.68 -11.42 16.33
CA SER A 40 9.78 -12.67 17.09
C SER A 40 8.40 -13.30 17.28
N PHE A 41 7.77 -13.68 16.17
CA PHE A 41 6.37 -14.12 16.12
C PHE A 41 6.15 -15.44 16.87
N GLN A 42 7.08 -16.40 16.73
CA GLN A 42 6.95 -17.70 17.37
C GLN A 42 7.12 -17.59 18.89
N GLU A 43 8.08 -16.78 19.34
CA GLU A 43 8.27 -16.48 20.77
C GLU A 43 7.03 -15.79 21.35
N THR A 44 6.43 -14.85 20.62
CA THR A 44 5.18 -14.19 21.01
C THR A 44 4.07 -15.21 21.24
N MET A 45 3.84 -16.09 20.27
CA MET A 45 2.81 -17.13 20.38
C MET A 45 3.07 -18.07 21.57
N CYS A 46 4.31 -18.53 21.76
CA CYS A 46 4.68 -19.39 22.88
C CYS A 46 4.45 -18.72 24.23
N LEU A 47 4.82 -17.45 24.38
CA LEU A 47 4.64 -16.70 25.62
C LEU A 47 3.15 -16.53 25.96
N ILE A 48 2.33 -16.18 24.96
CA ILE A 48 0.88 -16.02 25.14
C ILE A 48 0.22 -17.36 25.47
N THR A 49 0.54 -18.43 24.73
CA THR A 49 0.01 -19.78 25.01
C THR A 49 0.32 -20.21 26.44
N LYS A 50 1.57 -20.01 26.88
CA LYS A 50 1.98 -20.35 28.25
C LYS A 50 1.18 -19.54 29.28
N TYR A 51 1.08 -18.22 29.09
CA TYR A 51 0.34 -17.35 30.00
C TYR A 51 -1.13 -17.78 30.13
N ILE A 52 -1.80 -18.03 28.99
CA ILE A 52 -3.22 -18.39 28.96
C ILE A 52 -3.46 -19.74 29.64
N GLN A 53 -2.58 -20.73 29.41
CA GLN A 53 -2.71 -22.05 30.03
C GLN A 53 -2.43 -22.02 31.54
N GLU A 54 -1.42 -21.28 31.98
CA GLU A 54 -1.04 -21.21 33.40
C GLU A 54 -2.05 -20.42 34.23
N ASN A 55 -2.61 -19.33 33.67
CA ASN A 55 -3.50 -18.44 34.39
C ASN A 55 -4.98 -18.71 34.09
N ASN A 56 -5.28 -19.50 33.06
CA ASN A 56 -6.63 -19.78 32.58
C ASN A 56 -7.42 -18.49 32.32
N VAL A 57 -6.87 -17.57 31.51
CA VAL A 57 -7.46 -16.26 31.20
C VAL A 57 -7.57 -16.05 29.69
N LEU A 58 -8.76 -15.70 29.21
CA LEU A 58 -8.99 -15.24 27.84
C LEU A 58 -8.85 -13.72 27.76
N ASP A 59 -7.63 -13.23 27.54
CA ASP A 59 -7.36 -11.80 27.38
C ASP A 59 -7.44 -11.37 25.91
N ILE A 60 -8.36 -10.46 25.56
CA ILE A 60 -8.57 -10.03 24.17
C ILE A 60 -7.35 -9.33 23.56
N GLN A 61 -6.58 -8.61 24.37
CA GLN A 61 -5.40 -7.92 23.85
C GLN A 61 -4.35 -8.95 23.44
N LEU A 62 -4.07 -9.92 24.32
CA LEU A 62 -3.12 -11.01 24.02
C LEU A 62 -3.64 -11.91 22.90
N PHE A 63 -4.95 -12.20 22.85
CA PHE A 63 -5.56 -12.93 21.75
C PHE A 63 -5.32 -12.23 20.40
N CYS A 64 -5.55 -10.92 20.31
CA CYS A 64 -5.30 -10.17 19.10
C CYS A 64 -3.81 -10.15 18.73
N LEU A 65 -2.89 -10.00 19.69
CA LEU A 65 -1.45 -10.09 19.44
C LEU A 65 -1.04 -11.50 18.96
N TYR A 66 -1.65 -12.54 19.50
CA TYR A 66 -1.43 -13.91 19.06
C TYR A 66 -1.84 -14.08 17.59
N LEU A 67 -3.02 -13.60 17.20
CA LEU A 67 -3.47 -13.68 15.81
C LEU A 67 -2.60 -12.82 14.87
N GLN A 68 -2.09 -11.67 15.31
CA GLN A 68 -1.13 -10.88 14.53
C GLN A 68 0.15 -11.70 14.26
N ALA A 69 0.72 -12.34 15.28
CA ALA A 69 1.86 -13.23 15.11
C ALA A 69 1.52 -14.43 14.22
N TYR A 70 0.35 -15.02 14.40
CA TYR A 70 -0.13 -16.17 13.63
C TYR A 70 -0.22 -15.86 12.13
N PHE A 71 -0.82 -14.73 11.73
CA PHE A 71 -0.90 -14.32 10.32
C PHE A 71 0.48 -13.97 9.71
N ASN A 72 1.42 -13.53 10.56
CA ASN A 72 2.81 -13.27 10.17
C ASN A 72 3.69 -14.53 10.16
N ILE A 73 3.16 -15.71 10.46
CA ILE A 73 3.87 -16.98 10.24
C ILE A 73 3.13 -17.80 9.18
N ASN A 74 1.82 -17.85 9.30
CA ASN A 74 0.93 -18.67 8.49
C ASN A 74 0.27 -17.75 7.46
N HIS A 75 1.01 -17.48 6.39
CA HIS A 75 0.66 -16.53 5.33
C HIS A 75 -0.36 -17.08 4.33
N SER A 76 -1.37 -17.82 4.80
CA SER A 76 -2.38 -18.41 3.91
C SER A 76 -3.75 -17.77 4.09
N ALA A 77 -4.53 -17.74 3.00
CA ALA A 77 -5.91 -17.29 3.03
C ALA A 77 -6.77 -18.15 3.98
N GLU A 78 -6.53 -19.45 4.05
CA GLU A 78 -7.25 -20.38 4.95
C GLU A 78 -6.96 -20.06 6.43
N ASP A 79 -5.70 -19.75 6.76
CA ASP A 79 -5.29 -19.35 8.10
C ASP A 79 -5.93 -18.03 8.51
N PHE A 80 -6.01 -17.08 7.59
CA PHE A 80 -6.68 -15.80 7.82
C PHE A 80 -8.19 -15.98 8.08
N VAL A 81 -8.88 -16.75 7.23
CA VAL A 81 -10.30 -17.09 7.41
C VAL A 81 -10.52 -17.77 8.76
N SER A 82 -9.66 -18.73 9.11
CA SER A 82 -9.73 -19.45 10.39
C SER A 82 -9.55 -18.50 11.57
N GLY A 83 -8.59 -17.57 11.52
CA GLY A 83 -8.40 -16.57 12.57
C GLY A 83 -9.62 -15.67 12.79
N LEU A 84 -10.31 -15.26 11.72
CA LEU A 84 -11.55 -14.48 11.81
C LEU A 84 -12.72 -15.27 12.38
N GLU A 85 -12.86 -16.55 12.02
CA GLU A 85 -13.86 -17.46 12.62
C GLU A 85 -13.69 -17.51 14.15
N ILE A 86 -12.45 -17.66 14.61
CA ILE A 86 -12.14 -17.74 16.04
C ILE A 86 -12.38 -16.41 16.75
N LEU A 87 -12.03 -15.28 16.12
CA LEU A 87 -12.33 -13.95 16.66
C LEU A 87 -13.83 -13.77 16.86
N ALA A 88 -14.66 -14.15 15.89
CA ALA A 88 -16.11 -14.11 16.02
C ALA A 88 -16.59 -15.02 17.17
N GLY A 89 -16.02 -16.23 17.28
CA GLY A 89 -16.27 -17.15 18.39
C GLY A 89 -15.97 -16.53 19.76
N VAL A 90 -14.77 -15.96 19.94
CA VAL A 90 -14.35 -15.29 21.19
C VAL A 90 -15.27 -14.12 21.52
N LEU A 91 -15.63 -13.29 20.54
CA LEU A 91 -16.53 -12.15 20.74
C LEU A 91 -17.96 -12.57 21.08
N SER A 92 -18.44 -13.73 20.59
CA SER A 92 -19.73 -14.28 21.02
C SER A 92 -19.75 -14.60 22.52
N GLY A 93 -18.60 -15.01 23.06
CA GLY A 93 -18.33 -15.19 24.49
C GLY A 93 -17.97 -13.89 25.22
N TYR A 94 -18.53 -12.74 24.82
CA TYR A 94 -18.07 -11.42 25.26
C TYR A 94 -17.87 -11.33 26.78
N HIS A 95 -18.76 -11.90 27.58
CA HIS A 95 -18.71 -11.88 29.04
C HIS A 95 -17.48 -12.57 29.64
N LEU A 96 -16.89 -13.56 28.95
CA LEU A 96 -15.70 -14.33 29.36
C LEU A 96 -14.38 -13.58 29.12
N ILE A 97 -14.42 -12.51 28.32
CA ILE A 97 -13.23 -11.77 27.92
C ILE A 97 -12.66 -10.92 29.07
N THR A 98 -11.35 -11.04 29.27
CA THR A 98 -10.50 -10.12 30.04
C THR A 98 -9.90 -9.04 29.11
N PRO A 99 -9.74 -7.78 29.55
CA PRO A 99 -10.10 -7.23 30.86
C PRO A 99 -11.53 -6.67 30.95
N THR A 100 -12.08 -6.59 32.15
CA THR A 100 -13.40 -5.95 32.38
C THR A 100 -13.34 -4.43 32.49
N ASN A 101 -12.20 -3.86 32.89
CA ASN A 101 -12.04 -2.41 32.96
C ASN A 101 -11.89 -1.81 31.55
N LYS A 102 -12.75 -0.83 31.20
CA LYS A 102 -12.78 -0.22 29.85
C LYS A 102 -12.91 -1.27 28.73
N LYS A 103 -13.56 -2.39 29.01
CA LYS A 103 -13.66 -3.57 28.14
C LYS A 103 -14.01 -3.21 26.70
N ASP A 104 -15.08 -2.46 26.50
CA ASP A 104 -15.57 -2.05 25.18
C ASP A 104 -14.52 -1.29 24.37
N THR A 105 -13.82 -0.35 25.02
CA THR A 105 -12.74 0.41 24.38
C THR A 105 -11.54 -0.47 24.03
N ILE A 106 -11.18 -1.38 24.93
CA ILE A 106 -10.03 -2.26 24.77
C ILE A 106 -10.29 -3.29 23.67
N VAL A 107 -11.46 -3.95 23.70
CA VAL A 107 -11.88 -4.90 22.66
C VAL A 107 -11.88 -4.21 21.30
N LEU A 108 -12.57 -3.07 21.18
CA LEU A 108 -12.65 -2.34 19.92
C LEU A 108 -11.27 -1.96 19.37
N ARG A 109 -10.40 -1.39 20.22
CA ARG A 109 -9.04 -1.03 19.79
C ARG A 109 -8.23 -2.24 19.37
N SER A 110 -8.28 -3.33 20.13
CA SER A 110 -7.52 -4.55 19.85
C SER A 110 -7.97 -5.20 18.54
N VAL A 111 -9.28 -5.23 18.28
CA VAL A 111 -9.83 -5.74 17.02
C VAL A 111 -9.44 -4.84 15.85
N ILE A 112 -9.58 -3.51 15.96
CA ILE A 112 -9.16 -2.58 14.90
C ILE A 112 -7.67 -2.75 14.58
N THR A 113 -6.81 -2.83 15.61
CA THR A 113 -5.37 -3.05 15.42
C THR A 113 -5.11 -4.38 14.71
N LEU A 114 -5.73 -5.49 15.16
CA LEU A 114 -5.62 -6.78 14.48
C LEU A 114 -5.99 -6.71 13.00
N ILE A 115 -7.11 -6.06 12.65
CA ILE A 115 -7.54 -5.95 11.24
C ILE A 115 -6.55 -5.12 10.41
N ASN A 116 -6.03 -4.02 10.95
CA ASN A 116 -5.04 -3.21 10.25
C ASN A 116 -3.72 -3.96 10.04
N GLU A 117 -3.20 -4.62 11.08
CA GLU A 117 -1.97 -5.41 10.99
C GLU A 117 -2.14 -6.61 10.04
N ALA A 118 -3.32 -7.25 10.04
CA ALA A 118 -3.61 -8.32 9.09
C ALA A 118 -3.69 -7.81 7.64
N ASN A 119 -4.26 -6.62 7.43
CA ASN A 119 -4.24 -5.97 6.12
C ASN A 119 -2.81 -5.69 5.64
N ASP A 120 -1.92 -5.27 6.55
CA ASP A 120 -0.51 -5.03 6.23
C ASP A 120 0.23 -6.34 5.92
N ALA A 121 -0.04 -7.41 6.69
CA ALA A 121 0.48 -8.74 6.41
C ALA A 121 0.02 -9.26 5.03
N ILE A 122 -1.26 -9.15 4.68
CA ILE A 122 -1.78 -9.55 3.36
C ILE A 122 -1.09 -8.78 2.23
N ASN A 123 -0.91 -7.46 2.39
CA ASN A 123 -0.19 -6.64 1.41
C ASN A 123 1.31 -6.96 1.31
N TYR A 124 1.90 -7.56 2.33
CA TYR A 124 3.31 -7.94 2.33
C TYR A 124 3.55 -9.34 1.75
N TYR A 125 2.72 -10.32 2.13
CA TYR A 125 2.89 -11.72 1.74
C TYR A 125 2.13 -12.14 0.49
N TYR A 126 1.14 -11.35 0.05
CA TYR A 126 0.33 -11.61 -1.15
C TYR A 126 -0.31 -13.01 -1.20
N PRO A 127 -1.06 -13.44 -0.17
CA PRO A 127 -1.72 -14.74 -0.19
C PRO A 127 -2.80 -14.80 -1.28
N ASP A 128 -2.85 -15.92 -2.00
CA ASP A 128 -3.89 -16.20 -2.98
C ASP A 128 -5.23 -16.50 -2.27
N PHE A 129 -6.25 -15.68 -2.53
CA PHE A 129 -7.60 -15.90 -2.03
C PHE A 129 -8.49 -16.48 -3.13
N LEU A 130 -9.36 -17.41 -2.74
CA LEU A 130 -10.47 -17.90 -3.56
C LEU A 130 -11.75 -17.07 -3.30
N ASP A 131 -12.69 -17.07 -4.26
CA ASP A 131 -13.96 -16.35 -4.12
C ASP A 131 -14.76 -16.77 -2.88
N ASN A 132 -14.78 -18.08 -2.57
CA ASN A 132 -15.46 -18.60 -1.38
C ASN A 132 -14.79 -18.11 -0.08
N GLN A 133 -13.47 -17.92 -0.08
CA GLN A 133 -12.72 -17.40 1.06
C GLN A 133 -13.00 -15.91 1.26
N LEU A 134 -13.09 -15.11 0.18
CA LEU A 134 -13.53 -13.72 0.29
C LEU A 134 -14.95 -13.62 0.86
N GLN A 135 -15.86 -14.49 0.43
CA GLN A 135 -17.21 -14.53 0.98
C GLN A 135 -17.17 -14.83 2.49
N GLN A 136 -16.42 -15.86 2.90
CA GLN A 136 -16.25 -16.22 4.31
C GLN A 136 -15.65 -15.08 5.14
N VAL A 137 -14.61 -14.40 4.62
CA VAL A 137 -14.03 -13.21 5.28
C VAL A 137 -15.10 -12.13 5.46
N THR A 138 -15.89 -11.85 4.43
CA THR A 138 -16.96 -10.85 4.49
C THR A 138 -17.99 -11.22 5.56
N GLU A 139 -18.44 -12.47 5.57
CA GLU A 139 -19.41 -12.98 6.55
C GLU A 139 -18.87 -12.87 7.99
N PHE A 140 -17.64 -13.31 8.25
CA PHE A 140 -17.06 -13.21 9.60
C PHE A 140 -16.83 -11.77 10.04
N LEU A 141 -16.40 -10.88 9.14
CA LEU A 141 -16.22 -9.47 9.47
C LEU A 141 -17.54 -8.75 9.77
N GLU A 142 -18.64 -9.09 9.09
CA GLU A 142 -19.97 -8.60 9.47
C GLU A 142 -20.43 -9.19 10.81
N GLN A 143 -20.20 -10.48 11.06
CA GLN A 143 -20.50 -11.07 12.36
C GLN A 143 -19.73 -10.38 13.49
N VAL A 144 -18.43 -10.10 13.30
CA VAL A 144 -17.62 -9.34 14.26
C VAL A 144 -18.22 -7.96 14.49
N LYS A 145 -18.64 -7.26 13.43
CA LYS A 145 -19.31 -5.95 13.54
C LYS A 145 -20.56 -6.03 14.40
N ASP A 146 -21.42 -7.02 14.14
CA ASP A 146 -22.70 -7.18 14.84
C ASP A 146 -22.48 -7.51 16.32
N LEU A 147 -21.51 -8.38 16.63
CA LEU A 147 -21.12 -8.72 18.00
C LEU A 147 -20.56 -7.52 18.77
N LEU A 148 -19.77 -6.67 18.10
CA LEU A 148 -19.30 -5.41 18.69
C LEU A 148 -20.47 -4.44 18.91
N ALA A 149 -21.41 -4.35 17.96
CA ALA A 149 -22.57 -3.47 18.03
C ALA A 149 -23.55 -3.84 19.17
N CYS A 150 -23.55 -5.09 19.66
CA CYS A 150 -24.30 -5.48 20.85
C CYS A 150 -23.87 -4.71 22.12
N ASN A 151 -22.61 -4.27 22.18
CA ASN A 151 -22.03 -3.64 23.38
C ASN A 151 -21.57 -2.19 23.13
N ILE A 152 -21.33 -1.82 21.86
CA ILE A 152 -20.69 -0.55 21.47
C ILE A 152 -21.63 0.24 20.57
N GLN A 153 -21.79 1.53 20.85
CA GLN A 153 -22.59 2.44 20.01
C GLN A 153 -22.00 2.55 18.59
N GLU A 154 -22.89 2.68 17.60
CA GLU A 154 -22.53 2.73 16.17
C GLU A 154 -21.48 3.81 15.83
N VAL A 155 -21.54 4.97 16.48
CA VAL A 155 -20.55 6.06 16.30
C VAL A 155 -19.13 5.60 16.68
N GLY A 156 -19.01 4.71 17.66
CA GLY A 156 -17.73 4.10 18.05
C GLY A 156 -17.17 3.14 16.99
N LEU A 157 -18.02 2.58 16.13
CA LEU A 157 -17.65 1.57 15.13
C LEU A 157 -17.18 2.17 13.79
N ILE A 158 -17.20 3.49 13.62
CA ILE A 158 -16.78 4.16 12.37
C ILE A 158 -15.37 3.73 11.94
N ASN A 159 -14.42 3.70 12.89
CA ASN A 159 -13.05 3.31 12.60
C ASN A 159 -12.91 1.82 12.28
N PHE A 160 -13.72 0.97 12.92
CA PHE A 160 -13.79 -0.45 12.58
C PHE A 160 -14.33 -0.65 11.17
N ASN A 161 -15.43 0.02 10.79
CA ASN A 161 -15.99 -0.07 9.44
C ASN A 161 -14.98 0.38 8.37
N ARG A 162 -14.16 1.41 8.67
CA ARG A 162 -13.07 1.82 7.77
C ARG A 162 -12.04 0.70 7.61
N ALA A 163 -11.55 0.13 8.70
CA ALA A 163 -10.57 -0.96 8.67
C ALA A 163 -11.12 -2.21 7.95
N LYS A 164 -12.38 -2.57 8.24
CA LYS A 164 -13.12 -3.66 7.58
C LYS A 164 -13.18 -3.47 6.06
N ASN A 165 -13.59 -2.30 5.61
CA ASN A 165 -13.72 -2.03 4.17
C ASN A 165 -12.34 -1.99 3.48
N GLN A 166 -11.31 -1.53 4.19
CA GLN A 166 -9.94 -1.53 3.69
C GLN A 166 -9.40 -2.95 3.49
N ILE A 167 -9.56 -3.84 4.48
CA ILE A 167 -9.08 -5.21 4.35
C ILE A 167 -9.83 -5.99 3.26
N LEU A 168 -11.16 -5.79 3.14
CA LEU A 168 -11.94 -6.38 2.05
C LEU A 168 -11.44 -5.90 0.68
N ALA A 169 -11.23 -4.58 0.52
CA ALA A 169 -10.70 -4.03 -0.71
C ALA A 169 -9.28 -4.52 -1.03
N THR A 170 -8.47 -4.79 -0.01
CA THR A 170 -7.14 -5.40 -0.18
C THR A 170 -7.25 -6.85 -0.65
N ILE A 171 -8.06 -7.67 0.02
CA ILE A 171 -8.25 -9.09 -0.33
C ILE A 171 -8.79 -9.21 -1.76
N SER A 172 -9.71 -8.33 -2.16
CA SER A 172 -10.25 -8.30 -3.52
C SER A 172 -9.20 -8.12 -4.62
N LYS A 173 -8.02 -7.56 -4.31
CA LYS A 173 -6.91 -7.44 -5.27
C LYS A 173 -6.16 -8.76 -5.48
N TYR A 174 -6.26 -9.68 -4.53
CA TYR A 174 -5.54 -10.96 -4.49
C TYR A 174 -6.46 -12.16 -4.67
N ILE A 175 -7.68 -11.92 -5.19
CA ILE A 175 -8.54 -13.03 -5.62
C ILE A 175 -7.91 -13.66 -6.85
N PHE A 176 -7.58 -14.94 -6.74
CA PHE A 176 -7.26 -15.76 -7.87
C PHE A 176 -8.57 -16.07 -8.60
N LYS A 177 -8.80 -15.40 -9.73
CA LYS A 177 -9.85 -15.81 -10.66
C LYS A 177 -9.34 -17.06 -11.37
N GLU A 178 -9.81 -18.24 -10.96
CA GLU A 178 -9.70 -19.39 -11.83
C GLU A 178 -10.37 -19.03 -13.16
N ASP A 179 -9.62 -19.16 -14.27
CA ASP A 179 -10.24 -19.22 -15.59
C ASP A 179 -11.17 -20.43 -15.59
N ILE A 180 -12.45 -20.20 -15.27
CA ILE A 180 -13.51 -21.16 -15.48
C ILE A 180 -13.65 -21.32 -17.00
N ASN A 181 -12.91 -22.26 -17.55
CA ASN A 181 -13.18 -22.78 -18.88
C ASN A 181 -14.56 -23.45 -18.88
N SER A 182 -15.43 -22.90 -19.74
CA SER A 182 -16.56 -23.54 -20.44
C SER A 182 -17.39 -24.56 -19.65
N ASP A 183 -18.55 -24.13 -19.18
CA ASP A 183 -19.85 -24.52 -19.77
C ASP A 183 -20.95 -24.21 -18.76
N GLN A 184 -21.66 -23.09 -18.97
CA GLN A 184 -23.10 -23.06 -18.74
C GLN A 184 -23.73 -21.92 -19.54
N GLU A 185 -24.33 -22.32 -20.65
CA GLU A 185 -25.34 -21.57 -21.35
C GLU A 185 -26.48 -21.12 -20.42
N LYS A 186 -26.83 -19.83 -20.59
CA LYS A 186 -28.18 -19.24 -20.62
C LYS A 186 -28.84 -18.72 -19.34
N ALA A 187 -29.50 -17.59 -19.60
CA ALA A 187 -30.49 -16.82 -18.84
C ALA A 187 -29.90 -15.92 -17.72
N ASP A 188 -30.16 -14.63 -17.63
CA ASP A 188 -31.20 -13.82 -18.27
C ASP A 188 -30.78 -12.35 -18.34
N ASN A 189 -31.36 -11.65 -19.32
CA ASN A 189 -31.21 -10.22 -19.50
C ASN A 189 -31.84 -9.44 -18.33
N GLU A 190 -31.06 -8.65 -17.59
CA GLU A 190 -31.58 -7.41 -17.02
C GLU A 190 -30.63 -6.25 -17.29
N LYS A 191 -31.18 -5.29 -18.04
CA LYS A 191 -30.59 -3.97 -18.32
C LYS A 191 -30.35 -3.24 -17.01
N VAL A 192 -29.09 -2.88 -16.75
CA VAL A 192 -28.79 -1.73 -15.90
C VAL A 192 -27.93 -0.75 -16.70
N ASP A 193 -28.42 0.47 -16.65
CA ASP A 193 -28.08 1.67 -17.39
C ASP A 193 -26.59 2.06 -17.25
N ASN A 194 -25.87 2.09 -18.37
CA ASN A 194 -24.48 2.55 -18.46
C ASN A 194 -24.44 4.06 -18.68
N SER A 195 -24.90 4.84 -17.70
CA SER A 195 -24.77 6.29 -17.77
C SER A 195 -24.18 6.89 -16.49
N LEU A 196 -22.99 7.48 -16.67
CA LEU A 196 -22.36 8.51 -15.83
C LEU A 196 -21.83 8.06 -14.46
N ALA A 197 -20.76 7.26 -14.45
CA ALA A 197 -19.73 7.39 -13.43
C ALA A 197 -18.65 8.35 -13.95
N GLN A 198 -18.74 9.61 -13.51
CA GLN A 198 -17.67 10.58 -13.61
C GLN A 198 -16.35 9.94 -13.18
N THR A 199 -15.38 9.98 -14.09
CA THR A 199 -13.97 9.73 -13.87
C THR A 199 -13.45 10.62 -12.76
N SER A 200 -13.56 10.16 -11.51
CA SER A 200 -12.62 10.58 -10.48
C SER A 200 -11.23 10.14 -10.98
N LYS A 201 -10.27 11.05 -10.99
CA LYS A 201 -8.88 10.77 -11.38
C LYS A 201 -8.34 9.68 -10.45
N GLU A 202 -8.54 8.43 -10.83
CA GLU A 202 -7.90 7.29 -10.18
C GLU A 202 -6.39 7.47 -10.32
N ASN A 203 -5.69 7.50 -9.19
CA ASN A 203 -4.23 7.57 -9.14
C ASN A 203 -3.62 6.63 -10.19
N ALA A 204 -3.04 7.22 -11.24
CA ALA A 204 -2.44 6.52 -12.37
C ALA A 204 -1.11 5.84 -12.02
N TYR A 205 -0.65 6.01 -10.78
CA TYR A 205 0.67 5.64 -10.31
C TYR A 205 0.59 4.44 -9.38
N SER A 206 1.37 3.40 -9.68
CA SER A 206 1.53 2.25 -8.79
C SER A 206 2.17 2.66 -7.47
N PHE A 207 2.00 1.83 -6.44
CA PHE A 207 2.72 2.00 -5.17
C PHE A 207 4.24 2.03 -5.38
N TYR A 208 4.76 1.18 -6.27
CA TYR A 208 6.19 1.13 -6.61
C TYR A 208 6.69 2.44 -7.22
N TRP A 209 5.92 3.02 -8.14
CA TRP A 209 6.24 4.34 -8.70
C TRP A 209 6.20 5.43 -7.63
N SER A 210 5.18 5.40 -6.76
CA SER A 210 5.02 6.38 -5.67
C SER A 210 6.16 6.27 -4.64
N ASN A 211 6.60 5.06 -4.34
CA ASN A 211 7.70 4.78 -3.41
C ASN A 211 9.05 5.23 -3.97
N LEU A 212 9.32 4.96 -5.26
CA LEU A 212 10.52 5.44 -5.94
C LEU A 212 10.58 6.97 -5.94
N LEU A 213 9.47 7.64 -6.28
CA LEU A 213 9.38 9.10 -6.21
C LEU A 213 9.61 9.64 -4.79
N LEU A 214 9.09 8.96 -3.77
CA LEU A 214 9.31 9.35 -2.38
C LEU A 214 10.78 9.21 -1.97
N LYS A 215 11.46 8.12 -2.38
CA LYS A 215 12.88 7.91 -2.14
C LYS A 215 13.72 9.00 -2.83
N ILE A 216 13.42 9.33 -4.08
CA ILE A 216 14.09 10.40 -4.83
C ILE A 216 13.85 11.76 -4.16
N ALA A 217 12.64 12.05 -3.71
CA ALA A 217 12.33 13.30 -3.01
C ALA A 217 13.09 13.41 -1.67
N ARG A 218 13.18 12.32 -0.90
CA ARG A 218 13.98 12.27 0.34
C ARG A 218 15.47 12.43 0.06
N PHE A 219 15.98 11.76 -0.98
CA PHE A 219 17.36 11.89 -1.42
C PHE A 219 17.68 13.34 -1.77
N ASN A 220 16.82 14.01 -2.56
CA ASN A 220 16.99 15.42 -2.92
C ASN A 220 16.96 16.35 -1.70
N ASN A 221 16.10 16.08 -0.72
CA ASN A 221 16.03 16.88 0.50
C ASN A 221 17.28 16.74 1.36
N LEU A 222 17.86 15.54 1.43
CA LEU A 222 19.08 15.26 2.20
C LEU A 222 20.37 15.65 1.45
N ALA A 223 20.32 15.70 0.12
CA ALA A 223 21.47 16.07 -0.72
C ALA A 223 21.75 17.59 -0.75
N ASN A 224 20.82 18.40 -0.24
CA ASN A 224 21.03 19.84 -0.03
C ASN A 224 21.97 20.08 1.16
N PRO A 225 22.80 21.15 1.14
CA PRO A 225 24.05 21.17 1.90
C PRO A 225 23.82 21.32 3.40
N LEU A 226 23.98 20.23 4.15
CA LEU A 226 24.13 20.25 5.61
C LEU A 226 25.30 19.33 6.01
N ASP A 227 26.23 19.90 6.78
CA ASP A 227 27.54 19.37 7.16
C ASP A 227 27.50 18.20 8.19
N ALA A 228 26.38 17.49 8.31
CA ALA A 228 26.24 16.41 9.29
C ALA A 228 26.66 15.05 8.71
N VAL A 229 27.54 14.34 9.43
CA VAL A 229 28.03 12.99 9.06
C VAL A 229 26.90 11.94 9.04
N SER A 230 25.85 12.13 9.85
CA SER A 230 24.64 11.28 9.86
C SER A 230 23.95 11.26 8.50
N ASP A 231 23.90 12.39 7.83
CA ASP A 231 23.10 12.60 6.63
C ASP A 231 23.78 11.93 5.41
N LYS A 232 25.11 11.79 5.45
CA LYS A 232 25.90 11.09 4.42
C LYS A 232 25.66 9.58 4.40
N PHE A 233 25.45 8.98 5.57
CA PHE A 233 25.15 7.55 5.65
C PHE A 233 23.72 7.25 5.18
N GLU A 234 22.75 8.08 5.58
CA GLU A 234 21.36 7.96 5.10
C GLU A 234 21.25 8.20 3.59
N LEU A 235 22.01 9.16 3.04
CA LEU A 235 22.14 9.36 1.60
C LEU A 235 22.71 8.14 0.88
N ALA A 236 23.73 7.49 1.42
CA ALA A 236 24.32 6.29 0.81
C ALA A 236 23.32 5.13 0.76
N LEU A 237 22.54 4.93 1.83
CA LEU A 237 21.48 3.91 1.87
C LEU A 237 20.34 4.22 0.88
N LEU A 238 19.91 5.49 0.81
CA LEU A 238 18.88 5.89 -0.15
C LEU A 238 19.37 5.75 -1.59
N PHE A 239 20.63 6.10 -1.87
CA PHE A 239 21.23 5.94 -3.19
C PHE A 239 21.29 4.47 -3.62
N ASP A 240 21.81 3.59 -2.76
CA ASP A 240 21.88 2.15 -3.01
C ASP A 240 20.49 1.55 -3.25
N SER A 241 19.50 1.97 -2.46
CA SER A 241 18.12 1.53 -2.63
C SER A 241 17.49 2.00 -3.95
N ILE A 242 17.73 3.26 -4.35
CA ILE A 242 17.25 3.79 -5.64
C ILE A 242 17.95 3.08 -6.80
N GLN A 243 19.27 2.86 -6.69
CA GLN A 243 20.05 2.19 -7.72
C GLN A 243 19.60 0.73 -7.92
N THR A 244 19.32 0.01 -6.83
CA THR A 244 18.79 -1.36 -6.88
C THR A 244 17.42 -1.39 -7.57
N GLU A 245 16.51 -0.46 -7.25
CA GLU A 245 15.20 -0.38 -7.92
C GLU A 245 15.31 -0.08 -9.43
N ILE A 246 16.29 0.73 -9.84
CA ILE A 246 16.55 1.01 -11.26
C ILE A 246 17.10 -0.24 -11.97
N GLN A 247 18.02 -0.97 -11.32
CA GLN A 247 18.62 -2.18 -11.90
C GLN A 247 17.61 -3.31 -12.04
N GLU A 248 16.65 -3.42 -11.12
CA GLU A 248 15.59 -4.44 -11.10
C GLU A 248 14.27 -3.94 -11.68
N PHE A 249 14.31 -2.88 -12.49
CA PHE A 249 13.11 -2.21 -12.97
C PHE A 249 12.17 -3.18 -13.72
N ASN A 250 10.95 -3.33 -13.21
CA ASN A 250 9.91 -4.14 -13.83
C ASN A 250 8.74 -3.25 -14.30
N PRO A 251 8.62 -2.98 -15.61
CA PRO A 251 7.61 -2.09 -16.16
C PRO A 251 6.16 -2.45 -15.77
N ILE A 252 5.86 -3.75 -15.59
CA ILE A 252 4.54 -4.23 -15.18
C ILE A 252 4.23 -3.82 -13.74
N LYS A 253 5.23 -3.87 -12.85
CA LYS A 253 5.07 -3.44 -11.44
C LYS A 253 4.88 -1.93 -11.33
N TYR A 254 5.59 -1.16 -12.15
CA TYR A 254 5.55 0.30 -12.10
C TYR A 254 4.35 0.90 -12.85
N PHE A 255 3.90 0.26 -13.94
CA PHE A 255 2.83 0.75 -14.82
C PHE A 255 1.79 -0.34 -15.12
N PRO A 256 1.14 -0.93 -14.10
CA PRO A 256 0.29 -2.11 -14.25
C PRO A 256 -0.91 -1.86 -15.16
N LYS A 257 -1.53 -0.68 -15.12
CA LYS A 257 -2.68 -0.35 -15.97
C LYS A 257 -2.30 -0.27 -17.45
N GLN A 258 -1.18 0.36 -17.77
CA GLN A 258 -0.69 0.51 -19.14
C GLN A 258 -0.26 -0.85 -19.71
N PHE A 259 0.40 -1.68 -18.90
CA PHE A 259 0.76 -3.04 -19.29
C PHE A 259 -0.44 -3.98 -19.33
N GLN A 260 -1.46 -3.81 -18.50
CA GLN A 260 -2.69 -4.60 -18.56
C GLN A 260 -3.46 -4.35 -19.86
N VAL A 261 -3.56 -3.09 -20.32
CA VAL A 261 -4.16 -2.79 -21.62
C VAL A 261 -3.37 -3.43 -22.76
N PHE A 262 -2.04 -3.38 -22.70
CA PHE A 262 -1.17 -4.06 -23.67
C PHE A 262 -1.36 -5.58 -23.65
N LEU A 263 -1.32 -6.20 -22.47
CA LEU A 263 -1.47 -7.65 -22.31
C LEU A 263 -2.86 -8.13 -22.72
N ASN A 264 -3.91 -7.38 -22.41
CA ASN A 264 -5.28 -7.70 -22.83
C ASN A 264 -5.51 -7.51 -24.34
N SER A 265 -4.66 -6.72 -25.01
CA SER A 265 -4.75 -6.50 -26.46
C SER A 265 -4.07 -7.58 -27.30
N VAL A 266 -3.31 -8.48 -26.66
CA VAL A 266 -2.58 -9.56 -27.33
C VAL A 266 -3.20 -10.89 -26.95
N THR A 267 -3.82 -11.58 -27.92
CA THR A 267 -4.37 -12.92 -27.66
C THR A 267 -3.25 -13.94 -27.40
N PRO A 268 -3.53 -15.06 -26.71
CA PRO A 268 -2.54 -16.11 -26.47
C PRO A 268 -1.88 -16.65 -27.75
N GLU A 269 -2.63 -16.76 -28.84
CA GLU A 269 -2.09 -17.17 -30.14
C GLU A 269 -1.13 -16.13 -30.71
N THR A 270 -1.49 -14.85 -30.60
CA THR A 270 -0.66 -13.72 -31.04
C THR A 270 0.62 -13.66 -30.22
N TYR A 271 0.53 -13.86 -28.90
CA TYR A 271 1.68 -13.93 -27.99
C TYR A 271 2.62 -15.09 -28.36
N SER A 272 2.07 -16.27 -28.61
CA SER A 272 2.85 -17.46 -29.01
C SER A 272 3.57 -17.25 -30.34
N GLN A 273 2.91 -16.60 -31.31
CA GLN A 273 3.53 -16.22 -32.58
C GLN A 273 4.65 -15.19 -32.39
N ILE A 274 4.45 -14.19 -31.51
CA ILE A 274 5.48 -13.20 -31.17
C ILE A 274 6.69 -13.90 -30.54
N GLN A 275 6.48 -14.81 -29.58
CA GLN A 275 7.58 -15.58 -28.97
C GLN A 275 8.34 -16.42 -30.00
N GLN A 276 7.63 -17.15 -30.86
CA GLN A 276 8.27 -17.94 -31.93
C GLN A 276 9.11 -17.07 -32.87
N ILE A 277 8.63 -15.87 -33.22
CA ILE A 277 9.40 -14.93 -34.06
C ILE A 277 10.65 -14.45 -33.32
N ILE A 278 10.53 -14.11 -32.03
CA ILE A 278 11.66 -13.70 -31.19
C ILE A 278 12.70 -14.83 -31.11
N GLU A 279 12.30 -16.03 -30.74
CA GLU A 279 13.21 -17.18 -30.60
C GLU A 279 13.94 -17.51 -31.91
N ASN A 280 13.24 -17.44 -33.04
CA ASN A 280 13.81 -17.78 -34.34
C ASN A 280 14.66 -16.66 -34.96
N SER A 281 14.43 -15.40 -34.57
CA SER A 281 15.00 -14.25 -35.27
C SER A 281 15.97 -13.43 -34.43
N LYS A 282 15.87 -13.44 -33.09
CA LYS A 282 16.66 -12.58 -32.19
C LYS A 282 18.16 -12.82 -32.36
N GLY A 283 18.90 -11.75 -32.64
CA GLY A 283 20.35 -11.79 -32.92
C GLY A 283 20.71 -12.11 -34.37
N SER A 284 19.73 -12.24 -35.27
CA SER A 284 19.97 -12.30 -36.71
C SER A 284 20.13 -10.91 -37.33
N ALA A 285 20.79 -10.82 -38.49
CA ALA A 285 20.92 -9.56 -39.23
C ALA A 285 19.56 -8.95 -39.61
N LEU A 286 18.54 -9.77 -39.86
CA LEU A 286 17.18 -9.29 -40.12
C LEU A 286 16.55 -8.68 -38.87
N TRP A 287 16.74 -9.32 -37.72
CA TRP A 287 16.29 -8.80 -36.44
C TRP A 287 16.95 -7.46 -36.11
N ASP A 288 18.27 -7.36 -36.26
CA ASP A 288 19.00 -6.11 -35.98
C ASP A 288 18.59 -4.98 -36.95
N PHE A 289 18.37 -5.30 -38.22
CA PHE A 289 17.85 -4.35 -39.22
C PHE A 289 16.42 -3.88 -38.89
N MET A 290 15.55 -4.79 -38.46
CA MET A 290 14.18 -4.45 -38.07
C MET A 290 14.14 -3.70 -36.73
N LEU A 291 15.05 -4.03 -35.80
CA LEU A 291 15.21 -3.35 -34.52
C LEU A 291 15.52 -1.86 -34.73
N GLN A 292 16.42 -1.55 -35.68
CA GLN A 292 16.73 -0.18 -36.09
C GLN A 292 15.51 0.55 -36.69
N LYS A 293 14.59 -0.16 -37.34
CA LYS A 293 13.35 0.42 -37.88
C LYS A 293 12.25 0.62 -36.84
N THR A 294 12.27 -0.18 -35.78
CA THR A 294 11.36 -0.05 -34.63
C THR A 294 11.85 0.91 -33.57
N HIS A 295 13.11 1.37 -33.66
CA HIS A 295 13.58 2.52 -32.89
C HIS A 295 12.79 3.75 -33.33
N ALA A 296 11.70 4.01 -32.62
CA ALA A 296 11.14 5.34 -32.55
C ALA A 296 12.07 6.15 -31.66
N ASP A 297 13.00 6.88 -32.28
CA ASP A 297 13.63 7.99 -31.61
C ASP A 297 12.51 8.98 -31.26
N ILE A 298 12.10 9.00 -29.99
CA ILE A 298 11.50 10.20 -29.42
C ILE A 298 12.67 11.18 -29.27
N GLU A 299 13.18 11.67 -30.40
CA GLU A 299 13.86 12.95 -30.40
C GLU A 299 12.82 13.94 -29.87
N LEU A 300 13.02 14.39 -28.63
CA LEU A 300 12.38 15.59 -28.11
C LEU A 300 12.81 16.73 -29.03
N ASN A 301 12.11 16.87 -30.15
CA ASN A 301 12.29 17.94 -31.08
C ASN A 301 11.65 19.16 -30.42
N ILE A 302 12.46 19.90 -29.66
CA ILE A 302 12.07 21.08 -28.86
C ILE A 302 11.57 22.25 -29.75
N LYS A 303 11.32 22.03 -31.05
CA LYS A 303 10.81 23.05 -31.94
C LYS A 303 9.50 22.62 -32.62
N ASN A 304 8.41 23.07 -32.00
CA ASN A 304 7.17 23.48 -32.65
C ASN A 304 6.51 22.46 -33.58
N LYS A 305 5.71 21.55 -33.01
CA LYS A 305 4.37 21.20 -33.54
C LYS A 305 3.57 20.44 -32.48
N LYS A 306 2.41 21.00 -32.11
CA LYS A 306 1.43 20.38 -31.21
C LYS A 306 1.06 18.99 -31.73
N ILE A 307 1.46 17.96 -30.99
CA ILE A 307 0.79 16.66 -31.01
C ILE A 307 -0.12 16.64 -29.79
N ASN A 308 -1.41 16.55 -30.06
CA ASN A 308 -2.46 16.58 -29.06
C ASN A 308 -2.60 15.19 -28.44
N THR A 309 -1.71 14.85 -27.50
CA THR A 309 -1.89 13.75 -26.55
C THR A 309 -1.59 14.33 -25.18
N GLY A 310 -2.66 14.74 -24.49
CA GLY A 310 -2.57 15.43 -23.22
C GLY A 310 -1.97 14.55 -22.14
N PHE A 311 -0.84 14.99 -21.59
CA PHE A 311 -0.66 15.36 -20.19
C PHE A 311 0.55 16.30 -20.12
N ASP A 312 0.39 17.48 -19.53
CA ASP A 312 1.47 18.45 -19.35
C ASP A 312 2.11 18.24 -17.97
N ILE A 313 3.38 17.84 -17.97
CA ILE A 313 4.21 17.60 -16.79
C ILE A 313 4.72 18.93 -16.20
N ASP A 314 4.58 20.04 -16.94
CA ASP A 314 5.04 21.37 -16.51
C ASP A 314 4.22 21.94 -15.34
N ASP A 315 2.95 21.55 -15.17
CA ASP A 315 2.14 21.98 -14.01
C ASP A 315 2.64 21.35 -12.69
N ILE A 316 3.26 20.17 -12.78
CA ILE A 316 3.80 19.45 -11.61
C ILE A 316 5.20 19.99 -11.24
N LEU A 317 5.99 20.43 -12.22
CA LEU A 317 7.31 21.04 -11.99
C LEU A 317 7.23 22.52 -11.56
N GLN A 318 6.16 23.24 -11.90
CA GLN A 318 5.97 24.62 -11.46
C GLN A 318 5.58 24.75 -9.97
N ALA A 319 4.91 23.76 -9.39
CA ALA A 319 4.57 23.75 -7.96
C ALA A 319 5.79 23.49 -7.04
N SER A 320 6.83 22.82 -7.56
CA SER A 320 8.09 22.62 -6.83
C SER A 320 8.99 23.87 -6.74
N ASN A 321 8.67 24.96 -7.44
CA ASN A 321 9.46 26.21 -7.43
C ASN A 321 8.90 27.30 -6.50
N TYR A 322 7.85 27.02 -5.71
CA TYR A 322 7.25 28.01 -4.80
C TYR A 322 7.87 27.98 -3.39
N LYS A 323 9.19 28.15 -3.30
CA LYS A 323 9.88 28.65 -2.08
C LYS A 323 11.34 28.96 -2.40
N ASN A 324 11.57 30.13 -2.99
CA ASN A 324 12.72 31.01 -2.67
C ASN A 324 12.63 32.28 -3.51
N ASN A 325 11.74 33.18 -3.10
CA ASN A 325 12.04 34.60 -3.21
C ASN A 325 11.93 35.16 -1.79
N ILE A 326 13.08 35.42 -1.17
CA ILE A 326 13.39 36.61 -0.37
C ILE A 326 14.89 36.55 0.02
N LYS A 327 15.63 37.56 -0.50
CA LYS A 327 16.89 38.16 -0.01
C LYS A 327 18.20 37.34 -0.06
N ASN A 328 19.09 37.71 -0.98
CA ASN A 328 20.10 38.75 -0.70
C ASN A 328 20.74 39.29 -2.01
N MET A 329 20.82 40.61 -2.07
CA MET A 329 21.69 41.38 -2.97
C MET A 329 23.16 41.28 -2.54
N LEU A 330 24.05 41.73 -3.45
CA LEU A 330 25.50 42.00 -3.30
C LEU A 330 26.40 40.76 -3.44
N ASP A 331 27.41 40.67 -4.31
CA ASP A 331 28.26 41.68 -4.99
C ASP A 331 28.52 41.25 -6.46
N GLU A 332 28.36 42.10 -7.48
CA GLU A 332 29.40 42.99 -8.04
C GLU A 332 30.79 42.32 -8.13
N LYS A 333 31.27 41.87 -9.30
CA LYS A 333 31.97 42.63 -10.38
C LYS A 333 32.85 41.58 -11.11
N ILE A 334 33.23 41.60 -12.39
CA ILE A 334 33.53 42.67 -13.35
C ILE A 334 33.71 42.01 -14.74
N ASN A 335 33.18 42.70 -15.78
CA ASN A 335 33.70 42.93 -17.15
C ASN A 335 34.01 41.75 -18.11
N ASP A 336 33.78 41.83 -19.44
CA ASP A 336 33.93 43.01 -20.31
C ASP A 336 33.23 42.86 -21.68
N TYR A 337 32.82 44.03 -22.21
CA TYR A 337 32.61 44.47 -23.61
C TYR A 337 31.73 43.68 -24.59
N GLN A 338 30.62 44.28 -25.05
CA GLN A 338 30.59 45.22 -26.19
C GLN A 338 29.16 45.78 -26.41
N THR A 339 29.06 47.09 -26.66
CA THR A 339 27.84 47.88 -26.93
C THR A 339 28.06 48.73 -28.21
N PRO A 340 27.05 49.46 -28.74
CA PRO A 340 26.00 49.09 -29.69
C PRO A 340 26.15 49.91 -31.02
N PRO A 341 25.08 50.21 -31.80
CA PRO A 341 24.47 51.53 -31.59
C PRO A 341 22.95 51.68 -31.85
N ASN A 342 22.38 52.62 -31.08
CA ASN A 342 21.37 53.67 -31.34
C ASN A 342 20.03 53.39 -32.06
N ASN A 343 18.93 53.81 -31.42
CA ASN A 343 18.27 55.08 -31.76
C ASN A 343 17.28 55.55 -30.67
N ASP A 344 17.51 56.81 -30.27
CA ASP A 344 16.72 57.89 -29.68
C ASP A 344 15.19 57.77 -29.47
N GLU A 345 14.78 58.29 -28.30
CA GLU A 345 13.75 59.34 -28.02
C GLU A 345 13.09 59.07 -26.65
N ALA A 346 13.58 59.68 -25.57
CA ALA A 346 13.16 60.99 -25.03
C ALA A 346 11.75 60.98 -24.41
N PHE A 347 11.67 61.04 -23.07
CA PHE A 347 10.82 61.93 -22.24
C PHE A 347 10.94 61.51 -20.76
N GLY A 348 11.61 62.34 -19.94
CA GLY A 348 11.42 62.39 -18.47
C GLY A 348 10.36 63.46 -18.13
N PRO A 349 10.33 64.04 -16.91
CA PRO A 349 11.10 63.76 -15.70
C PRO A 349 10.19 63.67 -14.44
N ASP A 350 10.78 63.81 -13.25
CA ASP A 350 10.15 64.22 -11.96
C ASP A 350 9.56 63.09 -11.07
N PHE A 351 9.81 62.98 -9.77
CA PHE A 351 10.37 63.92 -8.77
C PHE A 351 10.96 63.12 -7.59
N ASP A 352 12.02 63.67 -7.00
CA ASP A 352 12.70 63.31 -5.77
C ASP A 352 11.79 63.07 -4.55
N ILE A 353 12.27 62.29 -3.56
CA ILE A 353 12.62 62.79 -2.21
C ILE A 353 13.16 61.61 -1.37
N LEU A 354 14.47 61.65 -1.16
CA LEU A 354 15.15 61.19 0.05
C LEU A 354 14.68 62.04 1.23
N ASP A 355 14.47 61.46 2.41
CA ASP A 355 15.12 61.97 3.63
C ASP A 355 14.79 61.13 4.89
N LEU A 356 15.90 60.85 5.60
CA LEU A 356 16.08 60.62 7.05
C LEU A 356 15.64 59.29 7.69
#